data_AF-A0A3E4V768-F1
#
_entry.id   AF-A0A3E4V768-F1
#
_cell.length_a   1.000
_cell.length_b   1.000
_cell.length_c   1.000
_cell.angle_alpha   90.00
_cell.angle_beta   90.00
_cell.angle_gamma   90.00
#
_symmetry.space_group_name_H-M   'P 1'
#
loop_
_entity.id
_entity.type
_entity.pdbx_description
1 polymer ?
#
loop_
_entity_poly.entity_id
_entity_poly.type
_entity_poly.pdbx_seq_one_letter_code
_entity_poly.pdbx_strand_id
1 'polypeptide(L)'
;MKVFVSWSGELSCQIAEVLKKWIPCIIQSVDVFFSPEDIEKGDNWDKTISSELSECKYGIICLTSDNTSAPWINFEAGAIAKSLDSKVTALMVNIKPSDIKGPLSRYQATRFERADFFQLIESINKALDTPLDSKVLENTFNAMWDSLELRLWI
;
A
#
# COMPACT_ATOMS: atom_id res chain seq x y z
N MET A 1 9.71 5.57 -8.56
CA MET A 1 9.81 4.95 -7.22
C MET A 1 8.87 3.77 -7.15
N LYS A 2 9.33 2.62 -6.66
CA LYS A 2 8.47 1.44 -6.44
C LYS A 2 7.68 1.58 -5.13
N VAL A 3 6.38 1.38 -5.20
CA VAL A 3 5.46 1.28 -4.06
C VAL A 3 4.90 -0.13 -4.04
N PHE A 4 5.13 -0.84 -2.94
CA PHE A 4 4.57 -2.17 -2.76
C PHE A 4 3.19 -2.09 -2.13
N VAL A 5 2.24 -2.89 -2.61
CA VAL A 5 0.94 -3.10 -1.97
C VAL A 5 0.82 -4.56 -1.54
N SER A 6 0.74 -4.76 -0.23
CA SER A 6 0.50 -6.06 0.41
C SER A 6 -1.00 -6.35 0.45
N TRP A 7 -1.41 -7.59 0.13
CA TRP A 7 -2.81 -7.99 0.08
C TRP A 7 -2.98 -9.50 0.37
N SER A 8 -4.00 -9.88 1.17
CA SER A 8 -4.44 -11.29 1.35
C SER A 8 -5.91 -11.45 1.08
N GLY A 9 -6.21 -12.38 0.19
CA GLY A 9 -7.58 -12.69 -0.16
C GLY A 9 -8.21 -11.62 -1.05
N GLU A 10 -9.41 -11.95 -1.48
CA GLU A 10 -10.06 -11.35 -2.65
C GLU A 10 -10.22 -9.83 -2.54
N LEU A 11 -10.77 -9.32 -1.43
CA LEU A 11 -11.04 -7.89 -1.28
C LEU A 11 -9.77 -7.04 -1.35
N SER A 12 -8.73 -7.42 -0.60
CA SER A 12 -7.48 -6.65 -0.62
C SER A 12 -6.72 -6.79 -1.94
N CYS A 13 -6.87 -7.92 -2.65
CA CYS A 13 -6.32 -8.11 -4.00
C CYS A 13 -6.95 -7.11 -4.98
N GLN A 14 -8.28 -7.05 -5.02
CA GLN A 14 -9.02 -6.10 -5.85
C GLN A 14 -8.61 -4.66 -5.56
N ILE A 15 -8.42 -4.31 -4.28
CA ILE A 15 -7.93 -2.99 -3.90
C ILE A 15 -6.51 -2.75 -4.42
N ALA A 16 -5.59 -3.70 -4.25
CA ALA A 16 -4.24 -3.60 -4.77
C ALA A 16 -4.22 -3.39 -6.29
N GLU A 17 -5.08 -4.07 -7.04
CA GLU A 17 -5.23 -3.89 -8.49
C GLU A 17 -5.73 -2.49 -8.87
N VAL A 18 -6.71 -1.97 -8.12
CA VAL A 18 -7.22 -0.61 -8.34
C VAL A 18 -6.15 0.43 -8.03
N LEU A 19 -5.46 0.30 -6.89
CA LEU A 19 -4.37 1.20 -6.51
C LEU A 19 -3.23 1.18 -7.53
N LYS A 20 -2.92 -0.01 -8.08
CA LYS A 20 -1.90 -0.16 -9.13
C LYS A 20 -2.19 0.68 -10.36
N LYS A 21 -3.47 0.81 -10.73
CA LYS A 21 -3.90 1.62 -11.88
C LYS A 21 -4.10 3.09 -11.50
N TRP A 22 -4.51 3.37 -10.27
CA TRP A 22 -4.97 4.70 -9.86
C TRP A 22 -3.84 5.61 -9.34
N ILE A 23 -2.93 5.11 -8.51
CA ILE A 23 -1.84 5.94 -7.95
C ILE A 23 -0.97 6.56 -9.05
N PRO A 24 -0.56 5.83 -10.13
CA PRO A 24 0.22 6.43 -11.21
C PRO A 24 -0.51 7.53 -12.00
N CYS A 25 -1.85 7.57 -11.95
CA CYS A 25 -2.61 8.69 -12.54
C CYS A 25 -2.39 10.01 -11.78
N ILE A 26 -2.06 9.93 -10.47
CA ILE A 26 -1.79 11.10 -9.63
C ILE A 26 -0.31 11.42 -9.59
N ILE A 27 0.52 10.39 -9.43
CA ILE A 27 1.97 10.51 -9.32
C ILE A 27 2.62 9.60 -10.36
N GLN A 28 2.90 10.14 -11.55
CA GLN A 28 3.34 9.33 -12.71
C GLN A 28 4.72 8.69 -12.51
N SER A 29 5.53 9.21 -11.59
CA SER A 29 6.84 8.66 -11.23
C SER A 29 6.75 7.49 -10.25
N VAL A 30 5.55 7.13 -9.78
CA VAL A 30 5.30 5.95 -8.93
C VAL A 30 4.96 4.75 -9.80
N ASP A 31 5.65 3.65 -9.54
CA ASP A 31 5.33 2.32 -10.05
C ASP A 31 4.79 1.49 -8.90
N VAL A 32 3.58 0.99 -9.04
CA VAL A 32 2.91 0.20 -8.00
C VAL A 32 2.95 -1.27 -8.39
N PHE A 33 3.42 -2.11 -7.47
CA PHE A 33 3.43 -3.54 -7.65
C PHE A 33 2.92 -4.24 -6.38
N PHE A 34 2.47 -5.47 -6.56
CA PHE A 34 1.98 -6.34 -5.51
C PHE A 34 2.39 -7.77 -5.86
N SER A 35 2.52 -8.64 -4.85
CA SER A 35 2.98 -10.02 -5.04
C SER A 35 1.96 -10.85 -5.85
N PRO A 36 2.40 -11.81 -6.69
CA PRO A 36 1.50 -12.77 -7.33
C PRO A 36 0.84 -13.69 -6.29
N GLU A 37 -0.43 -14.04 -6.50
CA GLU A 37 -1.16 -15.03 -5.67
C GLU A 37 -0.51 -16.42 -5.74
N ASP A 38 -0.03 -16.77 -6.93
CA ASP A 38 0.57 -18.05 -7.26
C ASP A 38 2.10 -17.97 -7.23
N ILE A 39 2.69 -18.26 -6.08
CA ILE A 39 4.05 -18.81 -6.06
C ILE A 39 3.92 -20.32 -6.14
N GLU A 40 4.56 -20.91 -7.16
CA GLU A 40 4.62 -22.34 -7.35
C GLU A 40 5.24 -23.05 -6.14
N LYS A 41 4.73 -24.24 -5.81
CA LYS A 41 5.28 -25.08 -4.74
C LYS A 41 6.75 -25.39 -5.03
N GLY A 42 7.65 -24.86 -4.20
CA GLY A 42 9.09 -25.15 -4.26
C GLY A 42 9.96 -23.94 -4.59
N ASP A 43 9.37 -22.82 -5.00
CA ASP A 43 10.11 -21.57 -5.14
C ASP A 43 10.47 -20.98 -3.78
N ASN A 44 11.67 -20.40 -3.69
CA ASN A 44 12.17 -19.77 -2.48
C ASN A 44 11.52 -18.38 -2.33
N TRP A 45 10.20 -18.38 -2.07
CA TRP A 45 9.30 -17.23 -1.87
C TRP A 45 10.00 -16.09 -1.13
N ASP A 46 10.61 -16.43 0.00
CA ASP A 46 11.22 -15.48 0.91
C ASP A 46 12.36 -14.69 0.27
N LYS A 47 13.14 -15.28 -0.64
CA LYS A 47 14.30 -14.60 -1.23
C LYS A 47 13.90 -13.63 -2.34
N THR A 48 13.06 -14.06 -3.27
CA THR A 48 12.70 -13.24 -4.44
C THR A 48 11.87 -12.04 -4.01
N ILE A 49 10.82 -12.26 -3.22
CA ILE A 49 9.96 -11.18 -2.71
C ILE A 49 10.73 -10.28 -1.74
N SER A 50 11.54 -10.83 -0.81
CA SER A 50 12.34 -9.95 0.07
C SER A 50 13.31 -9.06 -0.70
N SER A 51 13.88 -9.55 -1.81
CA SER A 51 14.75 -8.75 -2.67
C SER A 51 13.98 -7.60 -3.31
N GLU A 52 12.83 -7.87 -3.91
CA GLU A 52 11.99 -6.82 -4.51
C GLU A 52 11.46 -5.82 -3.48
N LEU A 53 11.03 -6.31 -2.32
CA LEU A 53 10.58 -5.48 -1.20
C LEU A 53 11.71 -4.60 -0.65
N SER A 54 12.96 -5.07 -0.68
CA SER A 54 14.10 -4.27 -0.22
C SER A 54 14.43 -3.09 -1.15
N GLU A 55 14.01 -3.15 -2.42
CA GLU A 55 14.13 -2.05 -3.38
C GLU A 55 13.02 -1.00 -3.21
N CYS A 56 12.02 -1.27 -2.37
CA CYS A 56 10.87 -0.41 -2.19
C CYS A 56 11.14 0.66 -1.14
N LYS A 57 10.88 1.91 -1.52
CA LYS A 57 10.93 3.03 -0.58
C LYS A 57 9.60 3.21 0.18
N TYR A 58 8.52 2.59 -0.30
CA TYR A 58 7.21 2.70 0.33
C TYR A 58 6.43 1.37 0.25
N GLY A 59 5.77 1.00 1.34
CA GLY A 59 4.86 -0.13 1.45
C GLY A 59 3.49 0.28 1.96
N ILE A 60 2.44 -0.20 1.31
CA ILE A 60 1.04 -0.08 1.73
C ILE A 60 0.57 -1.47 2.14
N ILE A 61 0.17 -1.62 3.39
CA ILE A 61 -0.35 -2.88 3.91
C ILE A 61 -1.87 -2.85 3.89
N CYS A 62 -2.50 -3.50 2.90
CA CYS A 62 -3.96 -3.50 2.77
C CYS A 62 -4.59 -4.51 3.73
N LEU A 63 -5.16 -4.01 4.82
CA LEU A 63 -5.75 -4.81 5.87
C LEU A 63 -7.28 -4.83 5.78
N THR A 64 -7.84 -6.03 5.77
CA THR A 64 -9.28 -6.32 5.81
C THR A 64 -9.59 -7.18 7.02
N SER A 65 -10.88 -7.38 7.33
CA SER A 65 -11.32 -8.31 8.38
C SER A 65 -10.73 -9.70 8.22
N ASP A 66 -10.51 -10.12 6.98
CA ASP A 66 -10.17 -11.50 6.62
C ASP A 66 -8.67 -11.78 6.72
N ASN A 67 -7.84 -10.72 6.75
CA ASN A 67 -6.40 -10.86 6.64
C ASN A 67 -5.59 -10.26 7.79
N THR A 68 -6.22 -9.61 8.77
CA THR A 68 -5.51 -9.05 9.94
C THR A 68 -4.63 -10.06 10.70
N SER A 69 -4.96 -11.36 10.64
CA SER A 69 -4.20 -12.45 11.25
C SER A 69 -3.31 -13.23 10.28
N ALA A 70 -3.25 -12.84 9.01
CA ALA A 70 -2.45 -13.52 7.99
C ALA A 70 -0.95 -13.40 8.35
N PRO A 71 -0.24 -14.52 8.62
CA PRO A 71 1.14 -14.46 9.08
C PRO A 71 2.04 -13.73 8.09
N TRP A 72 1.83 -14.01 6.80
CA TRP A 72 2.65 -13.49 5.71
C TRP A 72 2.66 -11.95 5.66
N ILE A 73 1.57 -11.24 6.05
CA ILE A 73 1.53 -9.77 6.02
C ILE A 73 2.61 -9.16 6.92
N ASN A 74 2.85 -9.79 8.07
CA ASN A 74 3.90 -9.35 8.99
C ASN A 74 5.30 -9.55 8.40
N PHE A 75 5.50 -10.59 7.59
CA PHE A 75 6.77 -10.84 6.91
C PHE A 75 7.03 -9.76 5.85
N GLU A 76 6.04 -9.42 5.02
CA GLU A 76 6.18 -8.39 3.98
C GLU A 76 6.43 -7.00 4.59
N ALA A 77 5.64 -6.62 5.60
CA ALA A 77 5.85 -5.37 6.32
C ALA A 77 7.25 -5.32 6.96
N GLY A 78 7.72 -6.45 7.50
CA GLY A 78 9.07 -6.58 8.04
C GLY A 78 10.16 -6.48 6.98
N ALA A 79 9.96 -7.06 5.79
CA ALA A 79 10.93 -7.03 4.70
C ALA A 79 11.13 -5.62 4.14
N ILE A 80 10.06 -4.84 3.98
CA ILE A 80 10.13 -3.44 3.54
C ILE A 80 10.85 -2.61 4.61
N ALA A 81 10.42 -2.73 5.87
CA ALA A 81 10.94 -1.96 6.99
C ALA A 81 12.42 -2.23 7.35
N LYS A 82 13.10 -3.16 6.65
CA LYS A 82 14.55 -3.37 6.78
C LYS A 82 15.38 -2.21 6.21
N SER A 83 14.85 -1.51 5.21
CA SER A 83 15.54 -0.34 4.65
C SER A 83 15.30 0.88 5.52
N LEU A 84 16.38 1.56 5.93
CA LEU A 84 16.34 2.72 6.84
C LEU A 84 15.48 3.87 6.32
N ASP A 85 15.41 4.03 5.00
CA ASP A 85 14.66 5.10 4.33
C ASP A 85 13.26 4.66 3.88
N SER A 86 12.87 3.41 4.16
CA SER A 86 11.56 2.89 3.76
C SER A 86 10.45 3.37 4.69
N LYS A 87 9.26 3.54 4.13
CA LYS A 87 8.03 3.84 4.87
C LYS A 87 7.01 2.74 4.69
N VAL A 88 6.27 2.45 5.75
CA VAL A 88 5.17 1.48 5.72
C VAL A 88 3.92 2.12 6.34
N THR A 89 2.78 1.96 5.69
CA THR A 89 1.47 2.44 6.15
C THR A 89 0.46 1.32 6.07
N ALA A 90 -0.40 1.18 7.07
CA ALA A 90 -1.52 0.23 7.01
C ALA A 90 -2.74 0.92 6.37
N LEU A 91 -3.30 0.38 5.30
CA LEU A 91 -4.58 0.83 4.73
C LEU A 91 -5.69 -0.04 5.31
N MET A 92 -6.57 0.55 6.10
CA MET A 92 -7.69 -0.13 6.74
C MET A 92 -8.90 -0.16 5.82
N VAL A 93 -9.41 -1.36 5.58
CA VAL A 93 -10.58 -1.63 4.77
C VAL A 93 -11.57 -2.40 5.62
N ASN A 94 -12.70 -1.78 5.96
CA ASN A 94 -13.75 -2.38 6.80
C ASN A 94 -13.28 -2.88 8.18
N ILE A 95 -12.17 -2.33 8.70
CA ILE A 95 -11.64 -2.63 10.03
C ILE A 95 -11.39 -1.36 10.83
N LYS A 96 -11.29 -1.51 12.14
CA LYS A 96 -10.95 -0.44 13.08
C LYS A 96 -9.48 -0.54 13.47
N PRO A 97 -8.86 0.57 13.95
CA PRO A 97 -7.49 0.53 14.46
C PRO A 97 -7.26 -0.52 15.55
N SER A 98 -8.29 -0.83 16.36
CA SER A 98 -8.25 -1.85 17.40
C SER A 98 -8.06 -3.27 16.88
N ASP A 99 -8.37 -3.51 15.60
CA ASP A 99 -8.32 -4.83 14.97
C ASP A 99 -6.91 -5.12 14.44
N ILE A 100 -6.06 -4.10 14.30
CA ILE A 100 -4.65 -4.25 13.93
C ILE A 100 -3.88 -4.74 15.15
N LYS A 101 -3.35 -5.97 15.06
CA LYS A 101 -2.59 -6.62 16.13
C LYS A 101 -1.10 -6.74 15.77
N GLY A 102 -0.29 -7.04 16.78
CA GLY A 102 1.10 -7.41 16.60
C GLY A 102 1.98 -6.27 16.05
N PRO A 103 3.05 -6.60 15.31
CA PRO A 103 4.02 -5.63 14.80
C PRO A 103 3.42 -4.57 13.86
N LEU A 104 2.25 -4.80 13.27
CA LEU A 104 1.62 -3.82 12.38
C LEU A 104 1.01 -2.64 13.14
N SER A 105 0.66 -2.81 14.41
CA SER A 105 0.05 -1.76 15.24
C SER A 105 0.96 -0.54 15.48
N ARG A 106 2.26 -0.66 15.19
CA ARG A 106 3.22 0.45 15.25
C ARG A 106 3.17 1.37 14.04
N TYR A 107 2.61 0.93 12.92
CA TYR A 107 2.49 1.75 11.72
C TYR A 107 1.23 2.61 11.80
N GLN A 108 1.31 3.83 11.28
CA GLN A 108 0.14 4.66 11.15
C GLN A 108 -0.86 4.00 10.21
N ALA A 109 -2.11 3.97 10.64
CA ALA A 109 -3.20 3.42 9.87
C ALA A 109 -3.91 4.55 9.12
N THR A 110 -4.16 4.32 7.83
CA THR A 110 -4.93 5.15 6.93
C THR A 110 -6.31 4.52 6.77
N ARG A 111 -7.35 5.30 7.00
CA ARG A 111 -8.73 4.94 6.68
C ARG A 111 -9.00 5.15 5.21
N PHE A 112 -9.96 4.38 4.69
CA PHE A 112 -10.54 4.62 3.37
C PHE A 112 -11.50 5.83 3.40
N GLU A 113 -10.98 6.99 3.81
CA GLU A 113 -11.71 8.26 3.89
C GLU A 113 -10.89 9.32 3.15
N ARG A 114 -11.52 10.16 2.32
CA ARG A 114 -10.85 11.10 1.41
C ARG A 114 -9.70 11.89 2.05
N ALA A 115 -9.91 12.46 3.24
CA ALA A 115 -8.91 13.28 3.92
C ALA A 115 -7.70 12.47 4.42
N ASP A 116 -7.94 11.25 4.90
CA ASP A 116 -6.87 10.37 5.41
C ASP A 116 -6.12 9.68 4.26
N PHE A 117 -6.85 9.32 3.20
CA PHE A 117 -6.27 8.79 1.97
C PHE A 117 -5.41 9.84 1.26
N PHE A 118 -5.80 11.12 1.28
CA PHE A 118 -4.94 12.20 0.77
C PHE A 118 -3.61 12.27 1.51
N GLN A 119 -3.62 12.12 2.85
CA GLN A 119 -2.37 12.09 3.64
C GLN A 119 -1.47 10.91 3.26
N LEU A 120 -2.03 9.75 2.91
CA LEU A 120 -1.27 8.63 2.35
C LEU A 120 -0.60 9.05 1.03
N ILE A 121 -1.34 9.68 0.11
CA ILE A 121 -0.79 10.15 -1.17
C ILE A 121 0.28 11.23 -0.99
N GLU A 122 0.08 12.17 -0.06
CA GLU A 122 1.12 13.15 0.30
C GLU A 122 2.37 12.47 0.87
N SER A 123 2.21 11.44 1.70
CA SER A 123 3.33 10.70 2.27
C SER A 123 4.13 9.96 1.19
N ILE A 124 3.45 9.35 0.21
CA ILE A 124 4.09 8.74 -0.97
C ILE A 124 4.83 9.82 -1.78
N ASN A 125 4.19 10.96 -2.06
CA ASN A 125 4.82 12.06 -2.81
C ASN A 125 6.09 12.56 -2.12
N LYS A 126 6.07 12.71 -0.79
CA LYS A 126 7.23 13.12 0.02
C LYS A 126 8.37 12.09 0.05
N ALA A 127 8.12 10.84 -0.32
CA ALA A 127 9.15 9.80 -0.40
C ALA A 127 9.88 9.76 -1.76
N LEU A 128 9.42 10.54 -2.74
CA LEU A 128 10.06 10.67 -4.03
C LEU A 128 11.35 11.48 -3.95
N ASP A 129 12.29 11.18 -4.84
CA ASP A 129 13.51 11.99 -5.02
C ASP A 129 13.19 13.39 -5.57
N THR A 130 12.08 13.52 -6.30
CA THR A 130 11.54 14.80 -6.78
C THR A 130 10.02 14.82 -6.59
N PRO A 131 9.53 15.31 -5.43
CA PRO A 131 8.11 15.42 -5.14
C PRO A 131 7.39 16.38 -6.09
N LEU A 132 6.13 16.10 -6.38
CA LEU A 132 5.23 17.04 -7.03
C LEU A 132 4.93 18.24 -6.12
N ASP A 133 4.64 19.39 -6.73
CA ASP A 133 4.12 20.55 -6.02
C ASP A 133 2.81 20.20 -5.30
N SER A 134 2.65 20.65 -4.06
CA SER A 134 1.51 20.28 -3.21
C SER A 134 0.16 20.64 -3.84
N LYS A 135 0.08 21.77 -4.55
CA LYS A 135 -1.17 22.22 -5.17
C LYS A 135 -1.50 21.41 -6.43
N VAL A 136 -0.47 20.99 -7.17
CA VAL A 136 -0.64 20.06 -8.30
C VAL A 136 -1.12 18.69 -7.80
N LEU A 137 -0.50 18.18 -6.73
CA LEU A 137 -0.90 16.91 -6.11
C LEU A 137 -2.34 16.96 -5.63
N GLU A 138 -2.71 17.98 -4.87
CA GLU A 138 -4.06 18.17 -4.33
C GLU A 138 -5.11 18.27 -5.46
N ASN A 139 -4.85 19.07 -6.49
CA ASN A 139 -5.76 19.21 -7.63
C ASN A 139 -5.97 17.88 -8.36
N THR A 140 -4.89 17.14 -8.60
CA THR A 140 -4.95 15.85 -9.31
C THR A 140 -5.66 14.80 -8.46
N PHE A 141 -5.37 14.75 -7.16
CA PHE A 141 -6.08 13.89 -6.22
C PHE A 141 -7.58 14.18 -6.22
N ASN A 142 -7.96 15.46 -6.11
CA ASN A 142 -9.36 15.88 -6.09
C ASN A 142 -10.11 15.50 -7.36
N ALA A 143 -9.46 15.62 -8.53
CA ALA A 143 -10.06 15.21 -9.81
C ALA A 143 -10.20 13.69 -9.96
N MET A 144 -9.32 12.91 -9.32
CA MET A 144 -9.25 11.46 -9.44
C MET A 144 -9.99 10.72 -8.32
N TRP A 145 -10.31 11.38 -7.20
CA TRP A 145 -10.93 10.74 -6.02
C TRP A 145 -12.24 10.05 -6.34
N ASP A 146 -13.17 10.75 -7.01
CA ASP A 146 -14.51 10.20 -7.30
C ASP A 146 -14.41 8.92 -8.17
N SER A 147 -13.40 8.84 -9.03
CA SER A 147 -13.14 7.65 -9.84
C SER A 147 -12.61 6.46 -9.03
N LEU A 148 -11.93 6.71 -7.91
CA LEU A 148 -11.45 5.67 -6.99
C LEU A 148 -12.61 5.12 -6.18
N GLU A 149 -13.39 6.01 -5.56
CA GLU A 149 -14.52 5.67 -4.70
C GLU A 149 -15.54 4.80 -5.44
N LEU A 150 -15.84 5.16 -6.70
CA LEU A 150 -16.76 4.42 -7.55
C LEU A 150 -16.24 3.02 -7.96
N ARG A 151 -14.92 2.82 -8.00
CA ARG A 151 -14.32 1.51 -8.33
C ARG A 151 -14.24 0.57 -7.15
N LEU A 152 -14.22 1.11 -5.93
CA LEU A 152 -13.95 0.32 -4.74
C LEU A 152 -15.20 -0.11 -4.00
N TRP A 153 -16.35 0.56 -4.16
CA TRP A 153 -17.64 0.14 -3.59
C TRP A 153 -17.59 -0.18 -2.08
N ILE A 154 -16.70 0.50 -1.33
CA ILE A 154 -16.46 0.30 0.12
C ILE A 154 -16.94 1.53 0.89
#